data_AF-A0A397AHB5-F1
#
_entry.id   AF-A0A397AHB5-F1
#
_cell.length_a   1.000
_cell.length_b   1.000
_cell.length_c   1.000
_cell.angle_alpha   90.00
_cell.angle_beta   90.00
_cell.angle_gamma   90.00
#
_symmetry.space_group_name_H-M   'P 1'
#
loop_
_entity.id
_entity.type
_entity.pdbx_description
1 polymer ?
#
loop_
_entity_poly.entity_id
_entity_poly.type
_entity_poly.pdbx_seq_one_letter_code
_entity_poly.pdbx_strand_id
1 'polypeptide(L)'
;SHDQQFVLKGVAATEFNMFVEFAPAYFEYMATVAESKADSCLAKILGAFKIQLHGHAKPMFVFVMECSIFGFDLTQLYDLKGVRRNRTVDRPVVYKKVLPDENFVDRVPVHVRPQDLTRFLDALSADVTMLSANGVIDYSLLLAFDDASLSIRGALIDYVHQFDFIKRVESGAKKMYQSPTVLPPIPYKVRFLEAMNCNFNSRHDQPRVDTPNELGPTTPGKVQRSQSDIITTTTSSHAQETLTNGIRPRSVSDAGSHAGPRTVSLVSIVE
;
A
#
# COMPACT_ATOMS: atom_id res chain seq x y z
N SER A 1 -1.40 -14.25 -22.35
CA SER A 1 -1.90 -15.04 -23.49
C SER A 1 -2.01 -14.14 -24.70
N HIS A 2 -2.27 -14.69 -25.90
CA HIS A 2 -2.38 -13.89 -27.13
C HIS A 2 -3.49 -12.82 -27.06
N ASP A 3 -4.55 -13.13 -26.32
CA ASP A 3 -5.71 -12.28 -26.03
C ASP A 3 -5.56 -11.48 -24.72
N GLN A 4 -4.38 -11.52 -24.07
CA GLN A 4 -4.05 -10.80 -22.84
C GLN A 4 -4.90 -11.11 -21.59
N GLN A 5 -5.85 -12.05 -21.67
CA GLN A 5 -6.71 -12.44 -20.54
C GLN A 5 -5.97 -13.22 -19.45
N PHE A 6 -4.88 -13.90 -19.80
CA PHE A 6 -4.14 -14.77 -18.89
C PHE A 6 -2.67 -14.40 -18.79
N VAL A 7 -2.11 -14.53 -17.58
CA VAL A 7 -0.68 -14.39 -17.29
C VAL A 7 -0.08 -15.76 -17.01
N LEU A 8 1.10 -16.02 -17.57
CA LEU A 8 1.92 -17.18 -17.22
C LEU A 8 3.05 -16.70 -16.32
N LYS A 9 2.96 -16.99 -15.03
CA LYS A 9 3.96 -16.61 -14.04
C LYS A 9 4.91 -17.78 -13.81
N GLY A 10 6.16 -17.64 -14.24
CA GLY A 10 7.22 -18.57 -13.85
C GLY A 10 7.54 -18.41 -12.37
N VAL A 11 7.61 -19.52 -11.63
CA VAL A 11 7.81 -19.53 -10.17
C VAL A 11 8.92 -20.49 -9.77
N ALA A 12 9.49 -20.28 -8.58
CA ALA A 12 10.44 -21.21 -8.02
C ALA A 12 9.76 -22.54 -7.64
N ALA A 13 10.52 -23.64 -7.64
CA ALA A 13 10.01 -24.95 -7.19
C ALA A 13 9.45 -24.89 -5.75
N THR A 14 10.04 -24.04 -4.90
CA THR A 14 9.58 -23.81 -3.53
C THR A 14 8.20 -23.18 -3.49
N GLU A 15 7.97 -22.11 -4.26
CA GLU A 15 6.68 -21.42 -4.34
C GLU A 15 5.61 -22.32 -4.98
N PHE A 16 6.00 -23.09 -5.99
CA PHE A 16 5.12 -24.10 -6.60
C PHE A 16 4.64 -25.11 -5.57
N ASN A 17 5.56 -25.66 -4.75
CA ASN A 17 5.22 -26.64 -3.73
C ASN A 17 4.37 -26.04 -2.60
N MET A 18 4.63 -24.79 -2.19
CA MET A 18 3.77 -24.08 -1.23
C MET A 18 2.34 -23.94 -1.80
N PHE A 19 2.20 -23.56 -3.08
CA PHE A 19 0.88 -23.47 -3.69
C PHE A 19 0.20 -24.84 -3.81
N VAL A 20 0.92 -25.91 -4.14
CA VAL A 20 0.35 -27.27 -4.20
C VAL A 20 -0.19 -27.71 -2.83
N GLU A 21 0.48 -27.36 -1.73
CA GLU A 21 0.00 -27.60 -0.35
C GLU A 21 -1.27 -26.77 -0.04
N PHE A 22 -1.32 -25.52 -0.51
CA PHE A 22 -2.46 -24.60 -0.34
C PHE A 22 -3.65 -24.85 -1.29
N ALA A 23 -3.40 -25.45 -2.46
CA ALA A 23 -4.35 -25.53 -3.57
C ALA A 23 -5.73 -26.13 -3.20
N PRO A 24 -5.84 -27.20 -2.39
CA PRO A 24 -7.14 -27.73 -2.01
C PRO A 24 -8.05 -26.69 -1.34
N ALA A 25 -7.52 -25.96 -0.35
CA ALA A 25 -8.26 -24.92 0.35
C ALA A 25 -8.58 -23.72 -0.55
N TYR A 26 -7.64 -23.36 -1.43
CA TYR A 26 -7.85 -22.32 -2.44
C TYR A 26 -9.03 -22.65 -3.37
N PHE A 27 -9.06 -23.85 -3.97
CA PHE A 27 -10.12 -24.22 -4.90
C PHE A 27 -11.48 -24.39 -4.22
N GLU A 28 -11.52 -24.89 -2.98
CA GLU A 28 -12.74 -24.94 -2.17
C GLU A 28 -13.31 -23.53 -1.88
N TYR A 29 -12.44 -22.59 -1.51
CA TYR A 29 -12.83 -21.19 -1.32
C TYR A 29 -13.36 -20.57 -2.62
N MET A 30 -12.63 -20.73 -3.73
CA MET A 30 -13.06 -20.16 -5.02
C MET A 30 -14.39 -20.76 -5.51
N ALA A 31 -14.63 -22.05 -5.27
CA ALA A 31 -15.92 -22.68 -5.56
C ALA A 31 -17.03 -22.02 -4.72
N THR A 32 -16.80 -21.81 -3.43
CA THR A 32 -17.77 -21.15 -2.53
C THR A 32 -18.08 -19.72 -2.99
N VAL A 33 -17.05 -18.94 -3.37
CA VAL A 33 -17.22 -17.58 -3.91
C VAL A 33 -18.07 -17.60 -5.18
N ALA A 34 -17.79 -18.52 -6.11
CA ALA A 34 -18.54 -18.65 -7.35
C ALA A 34 -20.00 -19.08 -7.13
N GLU A 35 -20.25 -20.06 -6.26
CA GLU A 35 -21.60 -20.57 -5.97
C GLU A 35 -22.47 -19.54 -5.26
N SER A 36 -21.89 -18.82 -4.30
CA SER A 36 -22.58 -17.76 -3.55
C SER A 36 -22.70 -16.44 -4.32
N LYS A 37 -22.02 -16.33 -5.47
CA LYS A 37 -21.86 -15.06 -6.22
C LYS A 37 -21.31 -13.94 -5.34
N ALA A 38 -20.40 -14.30 -4.44
CA ALA A 38 -19.70 -13.33 -3.60
C ALA A 38 -18.62 -12.62 -4.42
N ASP A 39 -18.25 -11.43 -3.95
CA ASP A 39 -17.17 -10.65 -4.53
C ASP A 39 -15.83 -11.15 -3.98
N SER A 40 -14.80 -11.13 -4.82
CA SER A 40 -13.43 -11.47 -4.42
C SER A 40 -12.44 -10.62 -5.20
N CYS A 41 -11.41 -10.17 -4.49
CA CYS A 41 -10.27 -9.47 -5.04
C CYS A 41 -9.14 -10.43 -5.47
N LEU A 42 -9.20 -11.73 -5.16
CA LEU A 42 -8.13 -12.68 -5.49
C LEU A 42 -7.90 -12.79 -6.99
N ALA A 43 -6.67 -12.51 -7.43
CA ALA A 43 -6.23 -12.75 -8.79
C ALA A 43 -6.12 -14.25 -9.08
N LYS A 44 -7.15 -14.83 -9.70
CA LYS A 44 -7.36 -16.28 -9.77
C LYS A 44 -6.20 -17.03 -10.43
N ILE A 45 -5.72 -18.06 -9.74
CA ILE A 45 -4.83 -19.09 -10.30
C ILE A 45 -5.71 -20.17 -10.91
N LEU A 46 -5.64 -20.31 -12.23
CA LEU A 46 -6.42 -21.27 -13.01
C LEU A 46 -5.76 -22.64 -13.08
N GLY A 47 -4.43 -22.69 -12.90
CA GLY A 47 -3.70 -23.94 -12.87
C GLY A 47 -2.21 -23.75 -12.55
N ALA A 48 -1.61 -24.82 -12.05
CA ALA A 48 -0.19 -24.90 -11.75
C ALA A 48 0.42 -26.05 -12.54
N PHE A 49 1.45 -25.76 -13.33
CA PHE A 49 2.07 -26.71 -14.25
C PHE A 49 3.56 -26.87 -13.97
N LYS A 50 4.01 -28.13 -13.93
CA LYS A 50 5.42 -28.50 -14.00
C LYS A 50 5.72 -28.94 -15.44
N ILE A 51 6.59 -28.20 -16.12
CA ILE A 51 6.92 -28.40 -17.52
C ILE A 51 8.34 -28.95 -17.64
N GLN A 52 8.48 -30.16 -18.19
CA GLN A 52 9.78 -30.76 -18.50
C GLN A 52 10.02 -30.68 -20.01
N LEU A 53 10.92 -29.78 -20.42
CA LEU A 53 11.30 -29.65 -21.83
C LEU A 53 12.36 -30.67 -22.21
N HIS A 54 12.24 -31.24 -23.42
CA HIS A 54 13.26 -32.12 -23.97
C HIS A 54 14.58 -31.36 -24.13
N GLY A 55 15.70 -31.95 -23.72
CA GLY A 55 17.02 -31.31 -23.75
C GLY A 55 17.29 -30.32 -22.62
N HIS A 56 16.34 -30.05 -21.72
CA HIS A 56 16.56 -29.20 -20.54
C HIS A 56 16.75 -30.06 -19.27
N ALA A 57 17.81 -29.79 -18.52
CA ALA A 57 18.14 -30.58 -17.33
C ALA A 57 17.20 -30.37 -16.14
N LYS A 58 16.51 -29.22 -16.05
CA LYS A 58 15.63 -28.88 -14.94
C LYS A 58 14.21 -28.56 -15.44
N PRO A 59 13.16 -28.98 -14.72
CA PRO A 59 11.80 -28.58 -15.03
C PRO A 59 11.59 -27.10 -14.74
N MET A 60 10.62 -26.52 -15.43
CA MET A 60 10.06 -25.20 -15.14
C MET A 60 8.74 -25.33 -14.39
N PHE A 61 8.42 -24.36 -13.55
CA PHE A 61 7.18 -24.31 -12.81
C PHE A 61 6.45 -23.03 -13.16
N VAL A 62 5.17 -23.14 -13.51
CA VAL A 62 4.38 -22.03 -14.05
C VAL A 62 2.99 -22.04 -13.42
N PHE A 63 2.54 -20.88 -12.96
CA PHE A 63 1.12 -20.61 -12.70
C PHE A 63 0.48 -19.97 -13.92
N VAL A 64 -0.69 -20.47 -14.30
CA VAL A 64 -1.59 -19.80 -15.24
C VAL A 64 -2.61 -19.04 -14.40
N MET A 65 -2.67 -17.73 -14.57
CA MET A 65 -3.49 -16.82 -13.76
C MET A 65 -4.34 -15.92 -14.66
N GLU A 66 -5.45 -15.41 -14.15
CA GLU A 66 -6.14 -14.30 -14.82
C GLU A 66 -5.25 -13.04 -14.83
N CYS A 67 -5.37 -12.23 -15.88
CA CYS A 67 -4.72 -10.94 -15.95
C CYS A 67 -5.59 -9.89 -15.26
N SER A 68 -5.25 -9.54 -14.02
CA SER A 68 -6.03 -8.64 -13.17
C SER A 68 -6.24 -7.23 -13.73
N ILE A 69 -5.49 -6.82 -14.76
CA ILE A 69 -5.61 -5.51 -15.41
C ILE A 69 -6.11 -5.63 -16.86
N PHE A 70 -6.63 -6.79 -17.25
CA PHE A 70 -7.14 -7.00 -18.61
C PHE A 70 -8.26 -6.01 -18.95
N GLY A 71 -8.13 -5.37 -20.11
CA GLY A 71 -9.11 -4.39 -20.58
C GLY A 71 -9.19 -3.11 -19.75
N PHE A 72 -8.21 -2.82 -18.90
CA PHE A 72 -8.18 -1.64 -18.05
C PHE A 72 -7.09 -0.66 -18.51
N ASP A 73 -7.50 0.53 -18.97
CA ASP A 73 -6.61 1.57 -19.50
C ASP A 73 -5.94 2.35 -18.37
N LEU A 74 -5.00 1.69 -17.69
CA LEU A 74 -4.34 2.25 -16.51
C LEU A 74 -3.44 3.45 -16.84
N THR A 75 -3.54 4.49 -16.02
CA THR A 75 -2.59 5.61 -15.94
C THR A 75 -1.49 5.32 -14.91
N GLN A 76 -1.84 4.65 -13.81
CA GLN A 76 -0.95 4.30 -12.71
C GLN A 76 -1.28 2.93 -12.12
N LEU A 77 -0.26 2.27 -11.57
CA LEU A 77 -0.36 0.93 -11.00
C LEU A 77 0.49 0.85 -9.72
N TYR A 78 -0.12 0.40 -8.63
CA TYR A 78 0.51 0.30 -7.33
C TYR A 78 0.50 -1.13 -6.81
N ASP A 79 1.54 -1.53 -6.10
CA ASP A 79 1.66 -2.79 -5.38
C ASP A 79 1.78 -2.44 -3.88
N LEU A 80 0.72 -2.69 -3.13
CA LEU A 80 0.58 -2.24 -1.75
C LEU A 80 0.58 -3.44 -0.79
N LYS A 81 1.58 -3.51 0.10
CA LYS A 81 1.71 -4.55 1.15
C LYS A 81 1.33 -4.05 2.55
N GLY A 82 1.01 -2.77 2.68
CA GLY A 82 0.75 -2.12 3.95
C GLY A 82 2.03 -1.86 4.75
N VAL A 83 3.18 -1.74 4.08
CA VAL A 83 4.47 -1.44 4.70
C VAL A 83 4.98 -0.14 4.13
N ARG A 84 4.94 0.95 4.91
CA ARG A 84 5.57 2.22 4.52
C ARG A 84 6.99 2.25 5.07
N ARG A 85 8.01 2.15 4.23
CA ARG A 85 9.38 2.46 4.65
C ARG A 85 9.59 3.97 4.56
N ASN A 86 10.24 4.54 5.56
CA ASN A 86 10.52 5.98 5.63
C ASN A 86 11.69 6.35 4.69
N ARG A 87 11.57 6.06 3.39
CA ARG A 87 12.55 6.42 2.38
C ARG A 87 11.89 7.34 1.36
N THR A 88 12.44 8.55 1.24
CA THR A 88 12.12 9.47 0.15
C THR A 88 12.56 8.80 -1.15
N VAL A 89 11.62 8.45 -2.02
CA VAL A 89 11.92 7.88 -3.34
C VAL A 89 11.79 8.98 -4.39
N ASP A 90 12.78 9.08 -5.30
CA ASP A 90 12.70 9.95 -6.47
C ASP A 90 11.43 9.65 -7.27
N ARG A 91 10.69 10.71 -7.60
CA ARG A 91 9.41 10.65 -8.33
C ARG A 91 9.65 10.06 -9.73
N PRO A 92 9.25 8.82 -10.02
CA PRO A 92 9.33 8.33 -11.38
C PRO A 92 8.12 8.87 -12.12
N VAL A 93 8.31 9.82 -13.04
CA VAL A 93 7.29 10.25 -14.02
C VAL A 93 7.20 9.22 -15.15
N VAL A 94 7.18 7.92 -14.79
CA VAL A 94 7.22 6.83 -15.76
C VAL A 94 5.87 6.14 -15.77
N TYR A 95 5.08 6.47 -16.80
CA TYR A 95 3.91 5.70 -17.19
C TYR A 95 4.28 4.21 -17.30
N LYS A 96 3.46 3.33 -16.72
CA LYS A 96 3.60 1.84 -16.71
C LYS A 96 4.61 1.23 -15.74
N LYS A 97 5.18 1.97 -14.79
CA LYS A 97 5.94 1.38 -13.68
C LYS A 97 4.99 0.98 -12.54
N VAL A 98 5.17 -0.22 -11.97
CA VAL A 98 4.49 -0.62 -10.72
C VAL A 98 5.15 0.11 -9.55
N LEU A 99 4.35 0.82 -8.76
CA LEU A 99 4.80 1.69 -7.67
C LEU A 99 4.52 1.05 -6.30
N PRO A 100 5.48 1.05 -5.36
CA PRO A 100 5.28 0.48 -4.03
C PRO A 100 4.48 1.42 -3.10
N ASP A 101 4.16 0.94 -1.88
CA ASP A 101 3.47 1.68 -0.82
C ASP A 101 3.99 3.12 -0.59
N GLU A 102 5.31 3.35 -0.65
CA GLU A 102 5.91 4.66 -0.40
C GLU A 102 5.51 5.72 -1.43
N ASN A 103 5.20 5.29 -2.66
CA ASN A 103 4.80 6.16 -3.76
C ASN A 103 3.29 6.44 -3.78
N PHE A 104 2.52 5.84 -2.87
CA PHE A 104 1.06 5.97 -2.83
C PHE A 104 0.57 7.22 -2.07
N VAL A 105 1.47 7.99 -1.46
CA VAL A 105 1.15 9.13 -0.58
C VAL A 105 0.23 10.17 -1.22
N ASP A 106 0.41 10.47 -2.51
CA ASP A 106 -0.35 11.51 -3.21
C ASP A 106 -1.77 11.06 -3.62
N ARG A 107 -2.09 9.77 -3.47
CA ARG A 107 -3.40 9.18 -3.77
C ARG A 107 -4.26 9.00 -2.52
N VAL A 108 -3.73 9.22 -1.32
CA VAL A 108 -4.42 8.99 -0.04
C VAL A 108 -5.07 10.28 0.49
N PRO A 109 -6.35 10.27 0.87
CA PRO A 109 -7.28 9.15 0.75
C PRO A 109 -7.77 8.96 -0.69
N VAL A 110 -7.98 7.71 -1.07
CA VAL A 110 -8.62 7.38 -2.34
C VAL A 110 -10.12 7.58 -2.17
N HIS A 111 -10.69 8.55 -2.89
CA HIS A 111 -12.11 8.88 -2.77
C HIS A 111 -12.94 7.95 -3.67
N VAL A 112 -13.41 6.85 -3.10
CA VAL A 112 -14.26 5.84 -3.76
C VAL A 112 -15.73 6.05 -3.34
N ARG A 113 -16.68 5.68 -4.21
CA ARG A 113 -18.10 5.68 -3.84
C ARG A 113 -18.32 4.80 -2.59
N PRO A 114 -19.08 5.24 -1.57
CA PRO A 114 -19.20 4.50 -0.32
C PRO A 114 -19.64 3.04 -0.49
N GLN A 115 -20.60 2.76 -1.38
CA GLN A 115 -21.09 1.40 -1.64
C GLN A 115 -20.01 0.51 -2.27
N ASP A 116 -19.27 1.03 -3.26
CA ASP A 116 -18.15 0.31 -3.89
C ASP A 116 -17.02 0.07 -2.89
N LEU A 117 -16.76 1.04 -2.02
CA LEU A 117 -15.74 0.93 -0.99
C LEU A 117 -16.09 -0.17 0.02
N THR A 118 -17.33 -0.20 0.50
CA THR A 118 -17.81 -1.26 1.40
C THR A 118 -17.68 -2.62 0.73
N ARG A 119 -18.20 -2.78 -0.50
CA ARG A 119 -18.11 -4.03 -1.28
C ARG A 119 -16.66 -4.51 -1.41
N PHE A 120 -15.76 -3.61 -1.79
CA PHE A 120 -14.35 -3.91 -1.98
C PHE A 120 -13.63 -4.28 -0.68
N LEU A 121 -13.83 -3.53 0.40
CA LEU A 121 -13.19 -3.81 1.68
C LEU A 121 -13.72 -5.10 2.31
N ASP A 122 -15.00 -5.41 2.14
CA ASP A 122 -15.59 -6.67 2.62
C ASP A 122 -15.03 -7.87 1.85
N ALA A 123 -14.97 -7.79 0.51
CA ALA A 123 -14.34 -8.81 -0.34
C ALA A 123 -12.87 -9.02 0.02
N LEU A 124 -12.11 -7.92 0.13
CA LEU A 124 -10.70 -7.96 0.51
C LEU A 124 -10.51 -8.60 1.90
N SER A 125 -11.35 -8.24 2.87
CA SER A 125 -11.34 -8.80 4.24
C SER A 125 -11.63 -10.30 4.25
N ALA A 126 -12.59 -10.75 3.46
CA ALA A 126 -12.93 -12.17 3.31
C ALA A 126 -11.75 -12.96 2.71
N ASP A 127 -11.18 -12.47 1.59
CA ASP A 127 -10.04 -13.10 0.92
C ASP A 127 -8.84 -13.23 1.86
N VAL A 128 -8.40 -12.14 2.49
CA VAL A 128 -7.22 -12.17 3.37
C VAL A 128 -7.46 -12.96 4.66
N THR A 129 -8.73 -13.11 5.08
CA THR A 129 -9.09 -13.99 6.18
C THR A 129 -8.91 -15.46 5.79
N MET A 130 -9.35 -15.86 4.61
CA MET A 130 -9.07 -17.21 4.07
C MET A 130 -7.57 -17.45 3.91
N LEU A 131 -6.83 -16.50 3.35
CA LEU A 131 -5.37 -16.61 3.21
C LEU A 131 -4.69 -16.78 4.58
N SER A 132 -5.05 -15.94 5.55
CA SER A 132 -4.50 -16.01 6.91
C SER A 132 -4.83 -17.34 7.60
N ALA A 133 -6.02 -17.90 7.39
CA ALA A 133 -6.41 -19.19 7.95
C ALA A 133 -5.57 -20.35 7.39
N ASN A 134 -5.06 -20.20 6.17
CA ASN A 134 -4.20 -21.17 5.48
C ASN A 134 -2.70 -20.84 5.58
N GLY A 135 -2.33 -19.97 6.53
CA GLY A 135 -0.92 -19.65 6.81
C GLY A 135 -0.24 -18.82 5.73
N VAL A 136 -0.98 -18.24 4.79
CA VAL A 136 -0.46 -17.44 3.68
C VAL A 136 -0.11 -16.03 4.15
N ILE A 137 1.04 -15.53 3.68
CA ILE A 137 1.58 -14.19 3.95
C ILE A 137 2.14 -13.56 2.68
N ASP A 138 2.69 -12.35 2.82
CA ASP A 138 3.44 -11.60 1.79
C ASP A 138 2.66 -11.26 0.50
N TYR A 139 1.34 -11.43 0.52
CA TYR A 139 0.42 -10.95 -0.51
C TYR A 139 0.36 -9.43 -0.57
N SER A 140 0.04 -8.90 -1.74
CA SER A 140 -0.14 -7.46 -1.97
C SER A 140 -1.42 -7.13 -2.72
N LEU A 141 -1.91 -5.92 -2.53
CA LEU A 141 -2.98 -5.35 -3.33
C LEU A 141 -2.37 -4.64 -4.54
N LEU A 142 -2.58 -5.19 -5.73
CA LEU A 142 -2.36 -4.52 -6.99
C LEU A 142 -3.51 -3.55 -7.25
N LEU A 143 -3.23 -2.25 -7.27
CA LEU A 143 -4.22 -1.19 -7.42
C LEU A 143 -3.95 -0.36 -8.68
N ALA A 144 -4.81 -0.51 -9.69
CA ALA A 144 -4.74 0.20 -10.96
C ALA A 144 -5.70 1.39 -10.96
N PHE A 145 -5.26 2.51 -11.50
CA PHE A 145 -6.06 3.73 -11.67
C PHE A 145 -6.21 4.04 -13.15
N ASP A 146 -7.40 4.46 -13.53
CA ASP A 146 -7.67 5.18 -14.77
C ASP A 146 -8.22 6.56 -14.42
N ASP A 147 -7.37 7.58 -14.53
CA ASP A 147 -7.74 8.97 -14.22
C ASP A 147 -8.70 9.56 -15.26
N ALA A 148 -8.75 9.02 -16.49
CA ALA A 148 -9.63 9.53 -17.53
C ALA A 148 -11.07 9.08 -17.30
N SER A 149 -11.28 7.81 -16.92
CA SER A 149 -12.61 7.28 -16.58
C SER A 149 -12.99 7.42 -15.11
N LEU A 150 -12.06 7.88 -14.26
CA LEU A 150 -12.23 7.95 -12.80
C LEU A 150 -12.65 6.57 -12.26
N SER A 151 -11.91 5.53 -12.65
CA SER A 151 -12.12 4.16 -12.21
C SER A 151 -10.85 3.59 -11.57
N ILE A 152 -11.04 2.63 -10.65
CA ILE A 152 -9.99 1.88 -10.00
C ILE A 152 -10.28 0.40 -10.15
N ARG A 153 -9.22 -0.40 -10.28
CA ARG A 153 -9.31 -1.86 -10.17
C ARG A 153 -8.31 -2.34 -9.13
N GLY A 154 -8.79 -3.18 -8.21
CA GLY A 154 -7.97 -3.79 -7.16
C GLY A 154 -7.91 -5.30 -7.34
N ALA A 155 -6.74 -5.89 -7.17
CA ALA A 155 -6.57 -7.34 -7.15
C ALA A 155 -5.54 -7.76 -6.12
N LEU A 156 -5.84 -8.80 -5.34
CA LEU A 156 -4.94 -9.41 -4.38
C LEU A 156 -4.05 -10.41 -5.12
N ILE A 157 -2.74 -10.16 -5.11
CA ILE A 157 -1.73 -10.93 -5.84
C ILE A 157 -0.68 -11.52 -4.88
N ASP A 158 0.20 -12.37 -5.42
CA ASP A 158 1.38 -12.91 -4.74
C ASP A 158 1.11 -13.68 -3.43
N TYR A 159 -0.07 -14.32 -3.34
CA TYR A 159 -0.55 -15.03 -2.15
C TYR A 159 -0.10 -16.50 -2.07
N VAL A 160 1.13 -16.84 -2.46
CA VAL A 160 1.61 -18.25 -2.46
C VAL A 160 2.60 -18.58 -1.34
N HIS A 161 3.10 -17.57 -0.61
CA HIS A 161 4.07 -17.79 0.44
C HIS A 161 3.40 -18.25 1.74
N GLN A 162 3.72 -19.46 2.20
CA GLN A 162 3.24 -20.01 3.46
C GLN A 162 4.26 -19.83 4.59
N PHE A 163 3.83 -19.26 5.71
CA PHE A 163 4.68 -18.94 6.86
C PHE A 163 5.38 -20.19 7.43
N ASP A 164 4.65 -21.28 7.65
CA ASP A 164 5.20 -22.51 8.22
C ASP A 164 6.22 -23.15 7.30
N PHE A 165 5.99 -23.13 5.98
CA PHE A 165 6.96 -23.61 5.01
C PHE A 165 8.27 -22.83 5.12
N ILE A 166 8.19 -21.49 5.15
CA ILE A 166 9.35 -20.62 5.30
C ILE A 166 10.09 -20.94 6.61
N LYS A 167 9.36 -21.11 7.72
CA LYS A 167 9.94 -21.47 9.01
C LYS A 167 10.66 -22.83 9.01
N ARG A 168 10.07 -23.86 8.40
CA ARG A 168 10.72 -25.18 8.24
C ARG A 168 12.04 -25.07 7.48
N VAL A 169 12.09 -24.23 6.44
CA VAL A 169 13.33 -23.98 5.67
C VAL A 169 14.37 -23.23 6.50
N GLU A 170 13.98 -22.21 7.26
CA GLU A 170 14.88 -21.46 8.15
C GLU A 170 15.55 -22.35 9.20
N SER A 171 14.85 -23.38 9.69
CA SER A 171 15.40 -24.35 10.65
C SER A 171 16.38 -25.36 10.03
N GLY A 172 16.38 -25.55 8.70
CA GLY A 172 17.16 -26.58 8.02
C GLY A 172 18.44 -26.08 7.32
N ALA A 173 18.47 -24.87 6.76
CA ALA A 173 19.65 -24.27 6.13
C ALA A 173 19.47 -22.77 5.84
N LYS A 174 20.54 -21.98 6.05
CA LYS A 174 20.74 -20.54 5.74
C LYS A 174 19.54 -19.60 6.00
N LYS A 175 19.76 -18.63 6.89
CA LYS A 175 18.97 -17.43 7.22
C LYS A 175 18.47 -16.63 5.98
N MET A 176 17.61 -17.20 5.13
CA MET A 176 17.12 -16.56 3.90
C MET A 176 16.02 -15.53 4.17
N TYR A 177 15.31 -15.61 5.31
CA TYR A 177 14.17 -14.75 5.64
C TYR A 177 14.37 -13.95 6.93
N GLN A 178 15.58 -13.44 7.19
CA GLN A 178 15.84 -12.45 8.25
C GLN A 178 15.41 -11.02 7.90
N SER A 179 14.25 -10.86 7.25
CA SER A 179 13.64 -9.54 7.17
C SER A 179 12.79 -9.33 8.42
N PRO A 180 13.04 -8.28 9.24
CA PRO A 180 12.22 -7.95 10.42
C PRO A 180 10.76 -7.62 10.06
N THR A 181 10.39 -7.69 8.78
CA THR A 181 9.07 -7.41 8.21
C THR A 181 8.20 -8.66 7.99
N VAL A 182 8.75 -9.88 8.10
CA VAL A 182 7.98 -11.13 7.93
C VAL A 182 7.15 -11.41 9.19
N LEU A 183 5.91 -10.92 9.16
CA LEU A 183 4.94 -11.16 10.23
C LEU A 183 4.30 -12.55 10.06
N PRO A 184 3.90 -13.22 11.16
CA PRO A 184 3.01 -14.37 11.08
C PRO A 184 1.67 -14.00 10.40
N PRO A 185 0.87 -14.98 9.95
CA PRO A 185 -0.33 -14.75 9.15
C PRO A 185 -1.32 -13.75 9.76
N ILE A 186 -1.66 -13.90 11.04
CA ILE A 186 -2.63 -13.03 11.70
C ILE A 186 -2.13 -11.57 11.81
N PRO A 187 -0.92 -11.28 12.37
CA PRO A 187 -0.40 -9.91 12.39
C PRO A 187 -0.18 -9.32 10.99
N TYR A 188 0.20 -10.13 9.99
CA TYR A 188 0.31 -9.67 8.60
C TYR A 188 -1.05 -9.18 8.09
N LYS A 189 -2.10 -9.99 8.26
CA LYS A 189 -3.48 -9.65 7.88
C LYS A 189 -3.96 -8.36 8.51
N VAL A 190 -3.79 -8.22 9.83
CA VAL A 190 -4.22 -7.03 10.57
C VAL A 190 -3.53 -5.78 10.02
N ARG A 191 -2.19 -5.80 9.91
CA ARG A 191 -1.42 -4.69 9.36
C ARG A 191 -1.88 -4.32 7.94
N PHE A 192 -2.07 -5.33 7.09
CA PHE A 192 -2.49 -5.13 5.71
C PHE A 192 -3.86 -4.45 5.63
N LEU A 193 -4.87 -4.97 6.34
CA LEU A 193 -6.23 -4.41 6.35
C LEU A 193 -6.27 -3.00 6.96
N GLU A 194 -5.54 -2.75 8.04
CA GLU A 194 -5.42 -1.41 8.63
C GLU A 194 -4.84 -0.41 7.62
N ALA A 195 -3.79 -0.81 6.89
CA ALA A 195 -3.18 0.04 5.88
C ALA A 195 -4.15 0.34 4.72
N MET A 196 -4.88 -0.65 4.22
CA MET A 196 -5.89 -0.42 3.18
C MET A 196 -7.02 0.46 3.70
N ASN A 197 -7.55 0.19 4.89
CA ASN A 197 -8.55 1.06 5.51
C ASN A 197 -8.07 2.51 5.64
N CYS A 198 -6.82 2.74 6.04
CA CYS A 198 -6.25 4.09 6.11
C CYS A 198 -6.05 4.74 4.73
N ASN A 199 -5.79 3.95 3.70
CA ASN A 199 -5.56 4.41 2.34
C ASN A 199 -6.87 4.86 1.65
N PHE A 200 -7.99 4.19 1.93
CA PHE A 200 -9.29 4.50 1.32
C PHE A 200 -10.19 5.38 2.18
N ASN A 201 -10.14 5.28 3.50
CA ASN A 201 -10.93 6.15 4.36
C ASN A 201 -10.28 7.52 4.47
N SER A 202 -11.07 8.56 4.21
CA SER A 202 -10.64 9.93 4.46
C SER A 202 -10.32 10.11 5.94
N ARG A 203 -9.12 10.59 6.27
CA ARG A 203 -8.73 10.98 7.64
C ARG A 203 -9.58 12.13 8.21
N HIS A 204 -10.53 12.67 7.45
CA HIS A 204 -11.48 13.67 7.91
C HIS A 204 -12.69 12.98 8.52
N ASP A 205 -12.56 12.58 9.79
CA ASP A 205 -13.63 12.57 10.82
C ASP A 205 -13.24 11.83 12.12
N GLN A 206 -11.94 11.71 12.43
CA GLN A 206 -11.55 11.51 13.83
C GLN A 206 -11.26 12.89 14.44
N PRO A 207 -12.08 13.39 15.39
CA PRO A 207 -11.68 14.55 16.17
C PRO A 207 -10.36 14.21 16.83
N ARG A 208 -9.37 15.09 16.68
CA ARG A 208 -8.17 15.07 17.52
C ARG A 208 -8.66 15.11 18.96
N VAL A 209 -8.59 13.99 19.65
CA VAL A 209 -8.64 13.98 21.10
C VAL A 209 -7.30 14.52 21.54
N ASP A 210 -7.21 15.84 21.65
CA ASP A 210 -6.16 16.48 22.43
C ASP A 210 -6.39 16.02 23.87
N THR A 211 -5.69 14.98 24.31
CA THR A 211 -5.64 14.61 25.72
C THR A 211 -5.05 15.77 26.50
N PRO A 212 -5.78 16.38 27.45
CA PRO A 212 -5.21 17.38 28.33
C PRO A 212 -4.13 16.71 29.18
N ASN A 213 -2.94 17.32 29.23
CA ASN A 213 -1.85 16.93 30.13
C ASN A 213 -2.38 16.61 31.53
N GLU A 214 -2.17 15.36 31.98
CA GLU A 214 -2.31 15.01 33.38
C GLU A 214 -1.31 15.84 34.21
N LEU A 215 -1.86 16.70 35.06
CA LEU A 215 -1.15 17.34 36.15
C LEU A 215 -0.61 16.25 37.08
N GLY A 216 0.70 16.02 37.05
CA GLY A 216 1.40 15.29 38.10
C GLY A 216 1.36 16.05 39.44
N PRO A 217 1.33 15.36 40.59
CA PRO A 217 1.19 16.02 41.89
C PRO A 217 2.42 16.83 42.29
N THR A 218 2.15 17.99 42.86
CA THR A 218 3.11 18.91 43.47
C THR A 218 3.72 18.34 44.75
N THR A 219 5.04 18.40 44.88
CA THR A 219 5.77 18.25 46.16
C THR A 219 6.76 19.42 46.31
N PRO A 220 6.85 20.07 47.50
CA PRO A 220 7.55 21.34 47.63
C PRO A 220 9.01 21.21 48.12
N GLY A 221 9.87 22.08 47.60
CA GLY A 221 11.01 22.65 48.33
C GLY A 221 12.41 22.13 47.97
N LYS A 222 13.19 22.96 47.27
CA LYS A 222 14.19 23.85 47.91
C LYS A 222 14.93 24.67 46.84
N VAL A 223 15.08 25.94 47.18
CA VAL A 223 15.80 26.99 46.46
C VAL A 223 17.31 26.72 46.52
N GLN A 224 18.03 26.91 45.42
CA GLN A 224 19.40 27.43 45.46
C GLN A 224 19.68 28.31 44.24
N ARG A 225 20.04 29.57 44.52
CA ARG A 225 20.51 30.60 43.58
C ARG A 225 21.91 30.29 43.04
N SER A 226 22.20 30.71 41.81
CA SER A 226 23.35 31.57 41.40
C SER A 226 23.19 31.87 39.89
N GLN A 227 22.97 33.11 39.41
CA GLN A 227 23.99 34.12 39.02
C GLN A 227 25.23 33.49 38.36
N SER A 228 25.75 33.88 37.19
CA SER A 228 25.66 35.05 36.29
C SER A 228 26.37 34.60 34.97
N ASP A 229 26.35 35.23 33.79
CA ASP A 229 26.67 36.61 33.42
C ASP A 229 26.20 36.94 31.99
N ILE A 230 25.85 38.20 31.82
CA ILE A 230 25.65 38.93 30.56
C ILE A 230 27.02 39.47 30.13
N ILE A 231 27.30 39.58 28.81
CA ILE A 231 27.74 40.81 28.15
C ILE A 231 27.83 40.61 26.62
N THR A 232 27.10 41.49 25.95
CA THR A 232 27.09 41.88 24.53
C THR A 232 28.37 42.61 24.13
N THR A 233 28.91 42.41 22.93
CA THR A 233 29.40 43.56 22.12
C THR A 233 29.42 43.29 20.62
N THR A 234 28.80 44.23 19.92
CA THR A 234 28.78 44.56 18.50
C THR A 234 30.15 44.96 17.95
N THR A 235 30.44 44.74 16.66
CA THR A 235 31.08 45.71 15.74
C THR A 235 31.11 45.18 14.29
N SER A 236 31.27 46.11 13.34
CA SER A 236 30.75 46.16 11.97
C SER A 236 31.82 46.34 10.87
N SER A 237 31.36 46.45 9.61
CA SER A 237 31.99 46.95 8.35
C SER A 237 32.55 45.86 7.39
N HIS A 238 32.42 45.88 6.06
CA HIS A 238 32.08 46.85 4.98
C HIS A 238 31.33 46.09 3.84
N ALA A 239 30.25 46.55 3.20
CA ALA A 239 30.04 47.63 2.19
C ALA A 239 30.56 47.35 0.75
N GLN A 240 29.65 47.13 -0.22
CA GLN A 240 29.65 47.82 -1.52
C GLN A 240 28.28 47.77 -2.22
N GLU A 241 27.87 48.93 -2.74
CA GLU A 241 26.57 49.28 -3.34
C GLU A 241 26.43 48.84 -4.82
N THR A 242 25.18 48.69 -5.29
CA THR A 242 24.76 49.32 -6.55
C THR A 242 23.27 49.64 -6.52
N LEU A 243 22.94 50.91 -6.73
CA LEU A 243 21.60 51.49 -6.81
C LEU A 243 20.86 51.08 -8.09
N THR A 244 19.53 50.97 -8.03
CA THR A 244 18.64 51.88 -8.79
C THR A 244 17.19 51.83 -8.30
N ASN A 245 16.64 53.04 -8.15
CA ASN A 245 15.24 53.48 -7.93
C ASN A 245 14.17 52.58 -8.60
N GLY A 246 12.93 52.42 -8.13
CA GLY A 246 12.11 53.20 -7.21
C GLY A 246 10.63 53.05 -7.65
N ILE A 247 9.71 53.43 -6.76
CA ILE A 247 8.25 53.61 -6.98
C ILE A 247 7.36 52.37 -6.70
N ARG A 248 6.76 52.40 -5.51
CA ARG A 248 5.46 51.78 -5.18
C ARG A 248 4.37 52.79 -5.51
N PRO A 249 3.17 52.37 -5.97
CA PRO A 249 2.02 52.65 -5.11
C PRO A 249 0.87 51.62 -5.15
N ARG A 250 0.24 51.53 -3.96
CA ARG A 250 -1.20 51.39 -3.64
C ARG A 250 -1.97 50.09 -3.91
N SER A 251 -2.70 49.76 -2.85
CA SER A 251 -3.76 48.79 -2.62
C SER A 251 -4.98 48.97 -3.52
N VAL A 252 -5.55 47.85 -3.97
CA VAL A 252 -6.97 47.73 -4.34
C VAL A 252 -7.53 46.47 -3.70
N SER A 253 -8.69 46.67 -3.08
CA SER A 253 -9.57 45.77 -2.34
C SER A 253 -10.22 44.67 -3.18
N ASP A 254 -10.62 43.60 -2.49
CA ASP A 254 -11.76 42.72 -2.74
C ASP A 254 -12.08 42.27 -4.18
N ALA A 255 -11.76 41.00 -4.44
CA ALA A 255 -12.63 40.14 -5.23
C ALA A 255 -12.60 38.73 -4.61
N GLY A 256 -13.63 38.42 -3.84
CA GLY A 256 -13.85 37.08 -3.32
C GLY A 256 -14.05 36.10 -4.47
N SER A 257 -13.17 35.10 -4.56
CA SER A 257 -13.50 33.83 -5.19
C SER A 257 -13.77 32.83 -4.08
N HIS A 258 -15.03 32.71 -3.66
CA HIS A 258 -15.51 31.49 -3.03
C HIS A 258 -15.23 30.34 -4.00
N ALA A 259 -14.12 29.63 -3.79
CA ALA A 259 -14.00 28.28 -4.30
C ALA A 259 -15.05 27.46 -3.55
N GLY A 260 -16.19 27.23 -4.21
CA GLY A 260 -17.16 26.24 -3.75
C GLY A 260 -16.45 24.90 -3.51
N PRO A 261 -17.01 24.02 -2.65
CA PRO A 261 -16.39 22.74 -2.35
C PRO A 261 -16.08 22.02 -3.66
N ARG A 262 -14.80 21.73 -3.91
CA ARG A 262 -14.38 20.88 -5.03
C ARG A 262 -15.20 19.60 -4.94
N THR A 263 -16.09 19.38 -5.89
CA THR A 263 -16.81 18.11 -6.01
C THR A 263 -15.74 17.05 -6.25
N VAL A 264 -15.43 16.27 -5.22
CA VAL A 264 -14.49 15.17 -5.35
C VAL A 264 -15.19 14.11 -6.16
N SER A 265 -14.73 13.92 -7.40
CA SER A 265 -15.29 12.87 -8.25
C SER A 265 -14.98 11.52 -7.63
N LEU A 266 -16.03 10.80 -7.25
CA LEU A 266 -15.91 9.50 -6.62
C LEU A 266 -15.52 8.47 -7.67
N VAL A 267 -14.51 7.68 -7.36
CA VAL A 267 -14.01 6.63 -8.24
C VAL A 267 -14.87 5.36 -8.10
N SER A 268 -15.18 4.70 -9.23
CA SER A 268 -15.82 3.38 -9.27
C SER A 268 -14.78 2.27 -9.12
N ILE A 269 -15.08 1.21 -8.39
CA ILE A 269 -14.31 -0.04 -8.43
C ILE A 269 -14.90 -0.94 -9.52
N VAL A 270 -14.05 -1.39 -10.45
CA VAL A 270 -14.45 -2.27 -11.56
C VAL A 270 -13.84 -3.64 -11.34
N GLU A 271 -14.69 -4.67 -11.25
CA GLU A 271 -14.28 -6.08 -11.21
C GLU A 271 -13.56 -6.50 -12.50
#